data_AF-A0A2P4P786-F1
#
_entry.id   AF-A0A2P4P786-F1
#
_cell.length_a   1.000
_cell.length_b   1.000
_cell.length_c   1.000
_cell.angle_alpha   90.00
_cell.angle_beta   90.00
_cell.angle_gamma   90.00
#
_symmetry.space_group_name_H-M   'P 1'
#
loop_
_entity.id
_entity.type
_entity.pdbx_description
1 polymer ?
#
loop_
_entity_poly.entity_id
_entity_poly.type
_entity_poly.pdbx_seq_one_letter_code
_entity_poly.pdbx_strand_id
1 'polypeptide(L)'
;MGKKFSKLSQSSSNDNENELERSNVPKPFKYVDGKRYHNVTSLRYHLPNDGDEFDRLQMQHYLSRYIWQSNFSAPVHELLRNGGEDIRVLDVGCGPGTWILEMSSDYPQTGMFHGIDIAPIFPDTIKPFNATFSIQNALEGLNFPDNHFDYVYMRFLTAAFSTEQWETIVIPELVRVTKNGGYIEIMEWDVKIYGQGPIAKRLMDSCNYQSFIYLFI
;
A
#
# COMPACT_ATOMS: atom_id res chain seq x y z
N MET A 1 -10.43 55.22 42.59
CA MET A 1 -11.39 54.86 41.53
C MET A 1 -10.77 53.72 40.71
N GLY A 2 -10.87 52.48 41.21
CA GLY A 2 -10.22 51.29 40.62
C GLY A 2 -11.21 50.47 39.80
N LYS A 3 -10.90 50.19 38.54
CA LYS A 3 -11.71 49.34 37.66
C LYS A 3 -11.37 47.87 37.89
N LYS A 4 -12.40 47.07 38.20
CA LYS A 4 -12.38 45.60 38.27
C LYS A 4 -12.14 45.03 36.87
N PHE A 5 -11.16 44.14 36.73
CA PHE A 5 -11.08 43.20 35.61
C PHE A 5 -11.88 41.94 35.97
N SER A 6 -12.88 41.62 35.15
CA SER A 6 -13.65 40.37 35.22
C SER A 6 -12.90 39.24 34.53
N LYS A 7 -12.74 38.11 35.22
CA LYS A 7 -12.37 36.82 34.61
C LYS A 7 -13.45 36.40 33.61
N LEU A 8 -13.08 36.17 32.36
CA LEU A 8 -13.87 35.38 31.42
C LEU A 8 -13.28 33.97 31.43
N SER A 9 -14.05 33.03 31.95
CA SER A 9 -13.78 31.59 31.91
C SER A 9 -13.96 31.08 30.48
N GLN A 10 -12.98 30.31 30.01
CA GLN A 10 -13.06 29.48 28.81
C GLN A 10 -14.14 28.41 28.98
N SER A 11 -15.06 28.31 28.02
CA SER A 11 -15.84 27.09 27.79
C SER A 11 -16.47 27.10 26.40
N SER A 12 -15.85 26.41 25.44
CA SER A 12 -16.54 25.82 24.27
C SER A 12 -15.53 25.11 23.36
N SER A 13 -15.17 23.86 23.67
CA SER A 13 -14.49 22.98 22.72
C SER A 13 -14.51 21.49 23.07
N ASN A 14 -15.38 21.03 23.98
CA ASN A 14 -15.40 19.61 24.42
C ASN A 14 -16.59 18.79 23.93
N ASP A 15 -17.50 19.35 23.14
CA ASP A 15 -18.74 18.65 22.76
C ASP A 15 -18.60 17.80 21.48
N ASN A 16 -17.59 18.05 20.65
CA ASN A 16 -17.41 17.32 19.38
C ASN A 16 -16.62 16.01 19.52
N GLU A 17 -15.84 15.81 20.59
CA GLU A 17 -15.10 14.56 20.80
C GLU A 17 -16.00 13.45 21.36
N ASN A 18 -17.08 13.80 22.08
CA ASN A 18 -17.98 12.87 22.75
C ASN A 18 -19.05 12.23 21.84
N GLU A 19 -19.25 12.73 20.61
CA GLU A 19 -20.20 12.11 19.67
C GLU A 19 -19.60 10.95 18.86
N LEU A 20 -18.29 10.96 18.63
CA LEU A 20 -17.58 9.91 17.89
C LEU A 20 -17.34 8.64 18.71
N GLU A 21 -17.37 8.71 20.04
CA GLU A 21 -17.24 7.55 20.92
C GLU A 21 -18.49 6.66 20.95
N ARG A 22 -19.62 7.15 20.45
CA ARG A 22 -20.95 6.54 20.61
C ARG A 22 -21.43 5.74 19.39
N SER A 23 -20.59 5.62 18.36
CA SER A 23 -20.92 4.88 17.14
C SER A 23 -20.31 3.47 17.19
N ASN A 24 -21.13 2.43 16.97
CA ASN A 24 -20.68 1.04 16.78
C ASN A 24 -19.96 0.82 15.43
N VAL A 25 -19.46 1.90 14.80
CA VAL A 25 -18.70 1.82 13.57
C VAL A 25 -17.25 1.49 13.95
N PRO A 26 -16.70 0.35 13.47
CA PRO A 26 -15.29 0.06 13.69
C PRO A 26 -14.45 1.23 13.17
N LYS A 27 -13.66 1.84 14.06
CA LYS A 27 -12.72 2.90 13.65
C LYS A 27 -11.73 2.28 12.64
N PRO A 28 -11.32 3.00 11.58
CA PRO A 28 -10.39 2.45 10.58
C PRO A 28 -8.98 2.20 11.15
N PHE A 29 -8.66 2.84 12.27
CA PHE A 29 -7.35 2.79 12.91
C PHE A 29 -7.47 2.50 14.41
N LYS A 30 -6.43 1.87 14.96
CA LYS A 30 -6.22 1.68 16.39
C LYS A 30 -4.88 2.30 16.80
N TYR A 31 -4.74 2.65 18.07
CA TYR A 31 -3.50 3.22 18.61
C TYR A 31 -2.91 2.29 19.67
N VAL A 32 -1.62 2.02 19.58
CA VAL A 32 -0.86 1.21 20.55
C VAL A 32 0.41 1.98 20.87
N ASP A 33 0.63 2.31 22.15
CA ASP A 33 1.80 3.06 22.63
C ASP A 33 2.09 4.36 21.84
N GLY A 34 1.03 5.08 21.47
CA GLY A 34 1.12 6.34 20.71
C GLY A 34 1.32 6.18 19.19
N LYS A 35 1.49 4.94 18.69
CA LYS A 35 1.61 4.63 17.26
C LYS A 35 0.27 4.26 16.66
N ARG A 36 0.00 4.70 15.43
CA ARG A 36 -1.24 4.39 14.70
C ARG A 36 -1.08 3.09 13.93
N TYR A 37 -2.07 2.21 13.96
CA TYR A 37 -2.10 0.94 13.25
C TYR A 37 -3.44 0.75 12.53
N HIS A 38 -3.46 -0.17 11.56
CA HIS A 38 -4.69 -0.62 10.92
C HIS A 38 -5.62 -1.31 11.94
N ASN A 39 -6.93 -1.08 11.80
CA ASN A 39 -7.96 -1.76 12.59
C ASN A 39 -8.84 -2.63 11.69
N VAL A 40 -8.20 -3.50 10.90
CA VAL A 40 -8.84 -4.44 9.99
C VAL A 40 -8.44 -5.85 10.39
N THR A 41 -9.40 -6.68 10.77
CA THR A 41 -9.15 -8.02 11.33
C THR A 41 -8.52 -8.99 10.33
N SER A 42 -8.83 -8.84 9.04
CA SER A 42 -8.29 -9.66 7.95
C SER A 42 -6.85 -9.32 7.57
N LEU A 43 -6.34 -8.17 8.04
CA LEU A 43 -5.02 -7.66 7.66
C LEU A 43 -3.92 -8.21 8.57
N ARG A 44 -2.85 -8.73 7.96
CA ARG A 44 -1.65 -9.21 8.67
C ARG A 44 -0.47 -8.22 8.62
N TYR A 45 -0.72 -6.95 8.34
CA TYR A 45 0.31 -5.92 8.39
C TYR A 45 0.55 -5.47 9.84
N HIS A 46 1.70 -5.84 10.39
CA HIS A 46 2.01 -5.65 11.80
C HIS A 46 2.71 -4.32 12.13
N LEU A 47 3.10 -3.54 11.12
CA LEU A 47 3.77 -2.26 11.32
C LEU A 47 2.75 -1.12 11.53
N PRO A 48 3.18 0.01 12.15
CA PRO A 48 2.38 1.22 12.21
C PRO A 48 1.96 1.70 10.81
N ASN A 49 1.03 2.63 10.75
CA ASN A 49 0.64 3.33 9.52
C ASN A 49 0.58 4.85 9.75
N ASP A 50 1.59 5.39 10.43
CA ASP A 50 1.76 6.81 10.70
C ASP A 50 2.89 7.42 9.84
N GLY A 51 3.18 8.71 10.04
CA GLY A 51 4.16 9.45 9.24
C GLY A 51 5.55 8.81 9.23
N ASP A 52 6.01 8.28 10.37
CA ASP A 52 7.31 7.61 10.45
C ASP A 52 7.36 6.35 9.57
N GLU A 53 6.26 5.60 9.51
CA GLU A 53 6.16 4.46 8.60
C GLU A 53 6.15 4.92 7.14
N PHE A 54 5.48 6.03 6.83
CA PHE A 54 5.45 6.56 5.47
C PHE A 54 6.85 6.96 5.00
N ASP A 55 7.65 7.57 5.88
CA ASP A 55 9.06 7.89 5.60
C ASP A 55 9.90 6.62 5.42
N ARG A 56 9.66 5.59 6.24
CA ARG A 56 10.32 4.28 6.11
C ARG A 56 10.02 3.64 4.75
N LEU A 57 8.76 3.63 4.32
CA LEU A 57 8.32 3.08 3.03
C LEU A 57 8.92 3.86 1.84
N GLN A 58 8.96 5.19 1.94
CA GLN A 58 9.62 6.03 0.93
C GLN A 58 11.12 5.75 0.84
N MET A 59 11.82 5.68 1.98
CA MET A 59 13.24 5.34 2.02
C MET A 59 13.51 3.95 1.43
N GLN A 60 12.67 2.97 1.75
CA GLN A 60 12.75 1.62 1.19
C GLN A 60 12.58 1.63 -0.34
N HIS A 61 11.69 2.46 -0.88
CA HIS A 61 11.52 2.65 -2.30
C HIS A 61 12.79 3.21 -2.97
N TYR A 62 13.32 4.32 -2.47
CA TYR A 62 14.51 4.93 -3.04
C TYR A 62 15.74 4.04 -2.96
N LEU A 63 15.90 3.29 -1.86
CA LEU A 63 16.97 2.30 -1.72
C LEU A 63 16.84 1.20 -2.79
N SER A 64 15.63 0.68 -2.99
CA SER A 64 15.36 -0.36 -3.98
C SER A 64 15.64 0.13 -5.40
N ARG A 65 15.10 1.31 -5.75
CA ARG A 65 15.33 1.96 -7.04
C ARG A 65 16.81 2.22 -7.29
N TYR A 66 17.56 2.65 -6.27
CA TYR A 66 19.00 2.87 -6.38
C TYR A 66 19.76 1.55 -6.58
N ILE A 67 19.41 0.48 -5.88
CA ILE A 67 20.10 -0.82 -6.06
C ILE A 67 19.82 -1.39 -7.45
N TRP A 68 18.57 -1.35 -7.92
CA TRP A 68 18.17 -1.88 -9.23
C TRP A 68 18.46 -0.93 -10.40
N GLN A 69 18.77 0.33 -10.12
CA GLN A 69 18.88 1.41 -11.12
C GLN A 69 17.63 1.50 -12.02
N SER A 70 16.48 1.07 -11.52
CA SER A 70 15.21 0.99 -12.24
C SER A 70 14.05 0.91 -11.24
N ASN A 71 12.84 1.29 -11.70
CA ASN A 71 11.59 1.13 -10.94
C ASN A 71 10.87 -0.19 -11.27
N PHE A 72 11.33 -0.94 -12.27
CA PHE A 72 10.76 -2.21 -12.70
C PHE A 72 11.82 -3.09 -13.38
N SER A 73 11.59 -4.40 -13.40
CA SER A 73 12.44 -5.39 -14.08
C SER A 73 11.76 -5.99 -15.31
N ALA A 74 10.42 -5.96 -15.37
CA ALA A 74 9.65 -6.40 -16.52
C ALA A 74 10.02 -5.58 -17.77
N PRO A 75 9.97 -6.17 -18.98
CA PRO A 75 10.34 -5.49 -20.22
C PRO A 75 9.23 -4.53 -20.71
N VAL A 76 8.77 -3.65 -19.83
CA VAL A 76 7.64 -2.73 -20.06
C VAL A 76 8.06 -1.33 -20.52
N HIS A 77 9.36 -1.04 -20.64
CA HIS A 77 9.82 0.31 -20.98
C HIS A 77 9.19 0.83 -22.29
N GLU A 78 9.28 0.07 -23.37
CA GLU A 78 8.72 0.48 -24.67
C GLU A 78 7.18 0.51 -24.65
N LEU A 79 6.55 -0.36 -23.85
CA LEU A 79 5.10 -0.38 -23.64
C LEU A 79 4.64 0.93 -23.00
N LEU A 80 5.26 1.32 -21.88
CA LEU A 80 4.96 2.57 -21.18
C LEU A 80 5.34 3.80 -22.01
N ARG A 81 6.41 3.70 -22.79
CA ARG A 81 6.92 4.82 -23.59
C ARG A 81 6.08 5.10 -24.82
N ASN A 82 5.63 4.06 -25.52
CA ASN A 82 5.01 4.19 -26.85
C ASN A 82 3.56 3.72 -26.92
N GLY A 83 3.07 2.99 -25.90
CA GLY A 83 1.71 2.45 -25.91
C GLY A 83 0.62 3.51 -25.74
N GLY A 84 0.98 4.71 -25.29
CA GLY A 84 0.10 5.86 -25.26
C GLY A 84 -1.04 5.75 -24.23
N GLU A 85 -2.15 6.41 -24.56
CA GLU A 85 -3.29 6.61 -23.66
C GLU A 85 -4.10 5.35 -23.33
N ASP A 86 -3.88 4.25 -24.06
CA ASP A 86 -4.56 2.97 -23.83
C ASP A 86 -3.91 2.08 -22.77
N ILE A 87 -2.67 2.41 -22.37
CA ILE A 87 -1.91 1.63 -21.39
C ILE A 87 -2.41 1.89 -19.98
N ARG A 88 -2.70 0.82 -19.27
CA ARG A 88 -3.16 0.85 -17.87
C ARG A 88 -2.20 0.07 -17.00
N VAL A 89 -1.76 0.71 -15.92
CA VAL A 89 -0.83 0.15 -14.93
C VAL A 89 -1.51 0.08 -13.57
N LEU A 90 -1.30 -1.00 -12.82
CA LEU A 90 -1.81 -1.18 -11.45
C LEU A 90 -0.64 -1.39 -10.48
N ASP A 91 -0.66 -0.71 -9.33
CA ASP A 91 0.21 -0.98 -8.17
C ASP A 91 -0.68 -1.41 -6.99
N VAL A 92 -0.56 -2.67 -6.60
CA VAL A 92 -1.36 -3.27 -5.51
C VAL A 92 -0.59 -3.18 -4.19
N GLY A 93 -1.22 -2.58 -3.18
CA GLY A 93 -0.56 -2.23 -1.92
C GLY A 93 0.40 -1.06 -2.10
N CYS A 94 -0.04 -0.02 -2.82
CA CYS A 94 0.79 1.11 -3.22
C CYS A 94 1.27 1.96 -2.03
N GLY A 95 0.71 1.76 -0.83
CA GLY A 95 1.05 2.51 0.37
C GLY A 95 0.90 4.03 0.15
N PRO A 96 1.92 4.84 0.49
CA PRO A 96 1.94 6.27 0.16
C PRO A 96 1.94 6.62 -1.33
N GLY A 97 1.93 5.63 -2.24
CA GLY A 97 1.83 5.84 -3.67
C GLY A 97 3.12 6.32 -4.35
N THR A 98 4.26 6.33 -3.65
CA THR A 98 5.54 6.87 -4.16
C THR A 98 5.92 6.29 -5.52
N TRP A 99 5.77 4.98 -5.71
CA TRP A 99 6.09 4.32 -6.97
C TRP A 99 5.18 4.79 -8.12
N ILE A 100 3.86 4.85 -7.89
CA ILE A 100 2.89 5.38 -8.85
C ILE A 100 3.21 6.82 -9.22
N LEU A 101 3.54 7.68 -8.25
CA LEU A 101 3.84 9.09 -8.50
C LEU A 101 5.09 9.25 -9.37
N GLU A 102 6.15 8.47 -9.11
CA GLU A 102 7.34 8.50 -9.96
C GLU A 102 7.07 7.96 -11.36
N MET A 103 6.45 6.79 -11.47
CA MET A 103 6.17 6.15 -12.75
C MET A 103 5.25 7.00 -13.63
N SER A 104 4.21 7.60 -13.05
CA SER A 104 3.31 8.49 -13.78
C SER A 104 3.99 9.79 -14.24
N SER A 105 4.96 10.28 -13.46
CA SER A 105 5.78 11.45 -13.83
C SER A 105 6.82 11.12 -14.91
N ASP A 106 7.43 9.93 -14.86
CA ASP A 106 8.45 9.48 -15.81
C ASP A 106 7.84 9.06 -17.17
N TYR A 107 6.58 8.62 -17.16
CA TYR A 107 5.83 8.19 -18.36
C TYR A 107 4.51 8.98 -18.52
N PRO A 108 4.57 10.31 -18.74
CA PRO A 108 3.38 11.16 -18.83
C PRO A 108 2.46 10.83 -20.01
N GLN A 109 2.96 10.09 -21.01
CA GLN A 109 2.20 9.63 -22.18
C GLN A 109 1.45 8.31 -21.97
N THR A 110 1.77 7.56 -20.90
CA THR A 110 1.00 6.36 -20.53
C THR A 110 -0.38 6.78 -20.02
N GLY A 111 -1.41 6.05 -20.45
CA GLY A 111 -2.82 6.30 -20.12
C GLY A 111 -3.10 6.55 -18.65
N MET A 112 -3.12 5.50 -17.82
CA MET A 112 -3.43 5.62 -16.39
C MET A 112 -2.62 4.68 -15.52
N PHE A 113 -2.08 5.24 -14.43
CA PHE A 113 -1.49 4.52 -13.30
C PHE A 113 -2.49 4.48 -12.15
N HIS A 114 -2.82 3.27 -11.69
CA HIS A 114 -3.78 3.01 -10.63
C HIS A 114 -3.03 2.49 -9.40
N GLY A 115 -3.07 3.21 -8.28
CA GLY A 115 -2.61 2.70 -6.99
C GLY A 115 -3.78 2.25 -6.15
N ILE A 116 -3.68 1.07 -5.53
CA ILE A 116 -4.67 0.64 -4.53
C ILE A 116 -3.98 0.27 -3.22
N ASP A 117 -4.64 0.60 -2.11
CA ASP A 117 -4.20 0.20 -0.78
C ASP A 117 -5.42 0.01 0.12
N ILE A 118 -5.30 -0.82 1.15
CA ILE A 118 -6.37 -1.02 2.12
C ILE A 118 -6.56 0.19 3.05
N ALA A 119 -5.54 1.04 3.18
CA ALA A 119 -5.60 2.27 3.94
C ALA A 119 -5.51 3.53 3.05
N PRO A 120 -6.21 4.60 3.40
CA PRO A 120 -6.13 5.88 2.69
C PRO A 120 -4.85 6.64 3.09
N ILE A 121 -3.69 6.12 2.68
CA ILE A 121 -2.38 6.69 3.03
C ILE A 121 -1.63 7.29 1.83
N PHE A 122 -2.23 7.21 0.63
CA PHE A 122 -1.77 7.84 -0.60
C PHE A 122 -2.28 9.29 -0.75
N PRO A 123 -1.66 10.11 -1.63
CA PRO A 123 -2.09 11.49 -1.86
C PRO A 123 -3.49 11.58 -2.48
N ASP A 124 -4.30 12.50 -1.96
CA ASP A 124 -5.63 12.81 -2.47
C ASP A 124 -5.66 14.03 -3.41
N THR A 125 -4.76 14.99 -3.17
CA THR A 125 -4.86 16.35 -3.76
C THR A 125 -3.81 16.61 -4.85
N ILE A 126 -2.53 16.40 -4.55
CA ILE A 126 -1.42 16.77 -5.46
C ILE A 126 -0.80 15.49 -6.03
N LYS A 127 -1.01 15.27 -7.33
CA LYS A 127 -0.52 14.09 -8.07
C LYS A 127 -0.57 14.34 -9.59
N PRO A 128 0.19 13.59 -10.41
CA PRO A 128 0.07 13.63 -11.86
C PRO A 128 -1.34 13.32 -12.36
N PHE A 129 -1.71 13.88 -13.52
CA PHE A 129 -3.07 13.74 -14.07
C PHE A 129 -3.40 12.29 -14.47
N ASN A 130 -2.38 11.52 -14.82
CA ASN A 130 -2.45 10.11 -15.17
C ASN A 130 -2.24 9.18 -13.95
N ALA A 131 -2.40 9.68 -12.72
CA ALA A 131 -2.35 8.89 -11.49
C ALA A 131 -3.69 8.91 -10.74
N THR A 132 -4.21 7.73 -10.41
CA THR A 132 -5.41 7.55 -9.60
C THR A 132 -5.19 6.59 -8.45
N PHE A 133 -5.91 6.81 -7.35
CA PHE A 133 -5.80 6.00 -6.14
C PHE A 133 -7.18 5.60 -5.64
N SER A 134 -7.31 4.39 -5.08
CA SER A 134 -8.55 3.95 -4.45
C SER A 134 -8.29 2.99 -3.29
N ILE A 135 -9.18 3.02 -2.30
CA ILE A 135 -9.10 2.11 -1.16
C ILE A 135 -9.67 0.76 -1.57
N GLN A 136 -8.85 -0.30 -1.55
CA GLN A 136 -9.29 -1.67 -1.85
C GLN A 136 -8.53 -2.69 -1.01
N ASN A 137 -9.21 -3.76 -0.63
CA ASN A 137 -8.58 -4.92 0.01
C ASN A 137 -8.31 -6.00 -1.03
N ALA A 138 -7.04 -6.30 -1.31
CA ALA A 138 -6.66 -7.33 -2.28
C ALA A 138 -7.21 -8.74 -1.94
N LEU A 139 -7.60 -8.97 -0.67
CA LEU A 139 -8.20 -10.23 -0.23
C LEU A 139 -9.71 -10.34 -0.50
N GLU A 140 -10.37 -9.24 -0.90
CA GLU A 140 -11.82 -9.20 -1.19
C GLU A 140 -12.12 -9.21 -2.70
N GLY A 141 -11.08 -9.35 -3.52
CA GLY A 141 -11.16 -9.16 -4.96
C GLY A 141 -10.91 -7.71 -5.37
N LEU A 142 -10.32 -7.54 -6.53
CA LEU A 142 -10.00 -6.25 -7.12
C LEU A 142 -11.19 -5.74 -7.93
N ASN A 143 -11.62 -4.52 -7.66
CA ASN A 143 -12.78 -3.87 -8.32
C ASN A 143 -12.43 -3.37 -9.74
N PHE A 144 -11.84 -4.25 -10.54
CA PHE A 144 -11.49 -4.01 -11.93
C PHE A 144 -12.01 -5.16 -12.81
N PRO A 145 -12.35 -4.88 -14.08
CA PRO A 145 -12.70 -5.92 -15.04
C PRO A 145 -11.56 -6.92 -15.26
N ASP A 146 -11.90 -8.08 -15.78
CA ASP A 146 -10.91 -9.03 -16.29
C ASP A 146 -10.15 -8.41 -17.47
N ASN A 147 -8.87 -8.77 -17.63
CA ASN A 147 -8.02 -8.31 -18.73
C ASN A 147 -7.99 -6.78 -18.88
N HIS A 148 -7.82 -6.05 -17.77
CA HIS A 148 -7.88 -4.60 -17.75
C HIS A 148 -6.51 -3.92 -17.84
N PHE A 149 -5.49 -4.47 -17.19
CA PHE A 149 -4.18 -3.85 -17.04
C PHE A 149 -3.13 -4.47 -17.97
N ASP A 150 -2.29 -3.63 -18.56
CA ASP A 150 -1.14 -4.04 -19.37
C ASP A 150 0.07 -4.36 -18.50
N TYR A 151 0.16 -3.75 -17.32
CA TYR A 151 1.19 -4.00 -16.34
C TYR A 151 0.64 -3.93 -14.91
N VAL A 152 0.80 -5.01 -14.15
CA VAL A 152 0.44 -5.09 -12.74
C VAL A 152 1.71 -5.25 -11.92
N TYR A 153 1.86 -4.39 -10.92
CA TYR A 153 3.00 -4.33 -10.03
C TYR A 153 2.55 -4.53 -8.59
N MET A 154 3.39 -5.21 -7.82
CA MET A 154 3.20 -5.41 -6.38
C MET A 154 4.56 -5.55 -5.71
N ARG A 155 4.72 -5.01 -4.51
CA ARG A 155 5.97 -5.18 -3.76
C ARG A 155 5.81 -5.11 -2.25
N PHE A 156 6.71 -5.80 -1.56
CA PHE A 156 6.87 -5.76 -0.09
C PHE A 156 5.58 -6.08 0.70
N LEU A 157 4.73 -6.94 0.15
CA LEU A 157 3.50 -7.45 0.75
C LEU A 157 3.63 -8.89 1.27
N THR A 158 4.81 -9.51 1.24
CA THR A 158 4.97 -10.90 1.74
C THR A 158 4.38 -11.10 3.13
N ALA A 159 4.55 -10.14 4.04
CA ALA A 159 4.01 -10.22 5.40
C ALA A 159 2.51 -9.88 5.51
N ALA A 160 1.91 -9.33 4.47
CA ALA A 160 0.51 -8.89 4.49
C ALA A 160 -0.49 -10.03 4.22
N PHE A 161 -0.05 -11.11 3.58
CA PHE A 161 -0.90 -12.25 3.19
C PHE A 161 -0.30 -13.59 3.65
N SER A 162 -1.16 -14.55 4.00
CA SER A 162 -0.74 -15.94 4.22
C SER A 162 -0.39 -16.64 2.90
N THR A 163 0.34 -17.76 2.96
CA THR A 163 0.59 -18.62 1.79
C THR A 163 -0.71 -19.00 1.07
N GLU A 164 -1.73 -19.43 1.83
CA GLU A 164 -3.04 -19.77 1.27
C GLU A 164 -3.71 -18.58 0.59
N GLN A 165 -3.64 -17.38 1.18
CA GLN A 165 -4.21 -16.16 0.59
C GLN A 165 -3.50 -15.75 -0.69
N TRP A 166 -2.17 -15.88 -0.74
CA TRP A 166 -1.40 -15.67 -1.96
C TRP A 166 -1.86 -16.60 -3.09
N GLU A 167 -1.96 -17.90 -2.80
CA GLU A 167 -2.29 -18.93 -3.78
C GLU A 167 -3.74 -18.89 -4.25
N THR A 168 -4.68 -18.64 -3.33
CA THR A 168 -6.11 -18.80 -3.60
C THR A 168 -6.83 -17.50 -3.96
N ILE A 169 -6.24 -16.34 -3.63
CA ILE A 169 -6.90 -15.04 -3.84
C ILE A 169 -5.98 -14.09 -4.62
N VAL A 170 -4.81 -13.77 -4.06
CA VAL A 170 -4.00 -12.65 -4.57
C VAL A 170 -3.46 -12.96 -5.97
N ILE A 171 -2.74 -14.06 -6.16
CA ILE A 171 -2.21 -14.42 -7.49
C ILE A 171 -3.34 -14.59 -8.52
N PRO A 172 -4.43 -15.33 -8.24
CA PRO A 172 -5.58 -15.40 -9.15
C PRO A 172 -6.15 -14.03 -9.54
N GLU A 173 -6.28 -13.10 -8.59
CA GLU A 173 -6.79 -11.75 -8.86
C GLU A 173 -5.83 -10.92 -9.71
N LEU A 174 -4.52 -10.96 -9.44
CA LEU A 174 -3.53 -10.29 -10.28
C LEU A 174 -3.57 -10.83 -11.71
N VAL A 175 -3.69 -12.15 -11.88
CA VAL A 175 -3.83 -12.79 -13.20
C VAL A 175 -5.13 -12.36 -13.88
N ARG A 176 -6.26 -12.39 -13.16
CA ARG A 176 -7.58 -12.04 -13.72
C ARG A 176 -7.61 -10.63 -14.28
N VAL A 177 -7.08 -9.65 -13.55
CA VAL A 177 -7.12 -8.24 -13.97
C VAL A 177 -6.04 -7.90 -15.01
N THR A 178 -5.04 -8.76 -15.20
CA THR A 178 -4.00 -8.56 -16.21
C THR A 178 -4.48 -9.02 -17.58
N LYS A 179 -4.22 -8.22 -18.62
CA LYS A 179 -4.50 -8.60 -20.01
C LYS A 179 -3.68 -9.82 -20.42
N ASN A 180 -4.22 -10.63 -21.32
CA ASN A 180 -3.42 -11.61 -22.06
C ASN A 180 -2.21 -10.92 -22.74
N GLY A 181 -1.00 -11.35 -22.40
CA GLY A 181 0.25 -10.74 -22.88
C GLY A 181 0.70 -9.49 -22.10
N GLY A 182 -0.03 -9.09 -21.06
CA GLY A 182 0.41 -8.12 -20.07
C GLY A 182 1.39 -8.72 -19.07
N TYR A 183 1.99 -7.87 -18.26
CA TYR A 183 3.03 -8.26 -17.29
C TYR A 183 2.51 -8.20 -15.86
N ILE A 184 2.93 -9.15 -15.04
CA ILE A 184 2.77 -9.13 -13.59
C ILE A 184 4.18 -9.14 -12.99
N GLU A 185 4.56 -8.11 -12.25
CA GLU A 185 5.83 -8.06 -11.55
C GLU A 185 5.58 -7.97 -10.04
N ILE A 186 6.16 -8.92 -9.32
CA ILE A 186 6.09 -9.01 -7.86
C ILE A 186 7.51 -8.89 -7.31
N MET A 187 7.79 -7.81 -6.59
CA MET A 187 9.09 -7.57 -5.95
C MET A 187 9.01 -7.85 -4.45
N GLU A 188 9.57 -8.98 -4.04
CA GLU A 188 9.60 -9.42 -2.64
C GLU A 188 11.02 -9.80 -2.21
N TRP A 189 11.25 -9.77 -0.89
CA TRP A 189 12.47 -10.31 -0.31
C TRP A 189 12.31 -11.81 -0.09
N ASP A 190 13.25 -12.64 -0.55
CA ASP A 190 13.37 -14.02 -0.07
C ASP A 190 14.23 -14.04 1.19
N VAL A 191 13.59 -13.86 2.35
CA VAL A 191 14.31 -13.80 3.63
C VAL A 191 14.47 -15.21 4.20
N LYS A 192 15.71 -15.72 4.23
CA LYS A 192 16.09 -16.93 4.96
C LYS A 192 16.86 -16.58 6.23
N ILE A 193 16.25 -16.85 7.39
CA ILE A 193 16.89 -16.62 8.69
C ILE A 193 17.61 -17.89 9.14
N TYR A 194 18.92 -17.79 9.32
CA TYR A 194 19.77 -18.86 9.86
C TYR A 194 20.09 -18.63 11.33
N GLY A 195 20.23 -19.72 12.11
CA GLY A 195 20.62 -19.64 13.52
C GLY A 195 19.57 -19.01 14.45
N GLN A 196 18.29 -19.08 14.08
CA GLN A 196 17.22 -18.42 14.82
C GLN A 196 17.01 -19.02 16.22
N GLY A 197 17.17 -18.17 17.24
CA GLY A 197 16.79 -18.48 18.62
C GLY A 197 15.27 -18.50 18.82
N PRO A 198 14.77 -18.90 19.99
CA PRO A 198 13.33 -19.11 20.23
C PRO A 198 12.45 -17.88 19.98
N ILE A 199 12.95 -16.67 20.23
CA ILE A 199 12.22 -15.41 20.02
C ILE A 199 12.12 -15.09 18.53
N ALA A 200 13.23 -15.19 17.79
CA ALA A 200 13.24 -14.97 16.35
C ALA A 200 12.32 -15.95 15.63
N LYS A 201 12.32 -17.22 16.06
CA LYS A 201 11.39 -18.23 15.53
C LYS A 201 9.93 -17.83 15.76
N ARG A 202 9.56 -17.40 16.97
CA ARG A 202 8.19 -16.94 17.26
C ARG A 202 7.76 -15.76 16.38
N LEU A 203 8.67 -14.82 16.13
CA LEU A 203 8.40 -13.70 15.22
C LEU A 203 8.15 -14.20 13.80
N MET A 204 9.00 -15.09 13.27
CA MET A 204 8.82 -15.64 11.92
C MET A 204 7.54 -16.47 11.78
N ASP A 205 7.23 -17.28 12.79
CA ASP A 205 5.98 -18.05 12.84
C ASP A 205 4.76 -17.12 12.87
N SER A 206 4.84 -15.96 13.56
CA SER A 206 3.76 -14.98 13.58
C SER A 206 3.52 -14.29 12.24
N CYS A 207 4.57 -14.09 11.45
CA CYS A 207 4.48 -13.59 10.07
C CYS A 207 4.09 -14.68 9.07
N ASN A 208 3.91 -15.94 9.51
CA ASN A 208 3.60 -17.10 8.69
C ASN A 208 4.51 -17.25 7.47
N TYR A 209 5.79 -16.89 7.64
CA TYR A 209 6.74 -16.74 6.56
C TYR A 209 7.16 -18.11 6.03
N GLN A 210 6.79 -18.44 4.80
CA GLN A 210 7.38 -19.53 4.04
C GLN A 210 8.03 -18.94 2.78
N SER A 211 9.34 -19.17 2.61
CA SER A 211 10.05 -18.81 1.38
C SER A 211 9.41 -19.50 0.18
N PHE A 212 8.83 -18.74 -0.74
CA PHE A 212 8.44 -19.25 -2.05
C PHE A 212 8.83 -18.28 -3.17
N ILE A 213 9.29 -18.87 -4.27
CA ILE A 213 9.55 -18.20 -5.54
C ILE A 213 8.28 -18.36 -6.38
N TYR A 214 7.58 -17.27 -6.66
CA TYR A 214 6.70 -17.18 -7.82
C TYR A 214 7.40 -16.26 -8.83
N LEU A 215 8.23 -16.84 -9.69
CA LEU A 215 8.75 -16.14 -10.86
C LEU A 215 7.75 -16.37 -11.99
N PHE A 216 6.85 -15.42 -12.21
CA PHE A 216 6.13 -15.34 -13.47
C PHE A 216 6.88 -14.34 -14.36
N ILE A 217 7.50 -14.87 -15.41
CA ILE A 217 8.12 -14.13 -16.51
C ILE A 217 7.05 -13.84 -17.55
#